data_AF-A0A9N9Q5M6-F1
#
_entry.id   AF-A0A9N9Q5M6-F1
#
_cell.length_a   1.000
_cell.length_b   1.000
_cell.length_c   1.000
_cell.angle_alpha   90.00
_cell.angle_beta   90.00
_cell.angle_gamma   90.00
#
_symmetry.space_group_name_H-M   'P 1'
#
loop_
_entity.id
_entity.type
_entity.pdbx_description
1 polymer ?
#
loop_
_entity_poly.entity_id
_entity_poly.type
_entity_poly.pdbx_seq_one_letter_code
_entity_poly.pdbx_strand_id
1 'polypeptide(L)' 'MARNLALEFKPIRVNFVSPGLVDTEMWDAIMSPEVKGGMFDYLAGKHPTGKVATAADIAEAYIYLMKDRFRKLVKVLSEA' A
#
# COMPACT_ATOMS: atom_id res chain seq x y z
N MET A 1 14.15 -6.46 4.54
CA MET A 1 14.24 -5.69 5.81
C MET A 1 13.22 -6.16 6.85
N ALA A 2 11.91 -6.06 6.60
CA ALA A 2 10.86 -6.37 7.60
C ALA A 2 10.97 -7.75 8.30
N ARG A 3 11.42 -8.79 7.58
CA ARG A 3 11.62 -10.14 8.14
C ARG A 3 12.64 -10.18 9.29
N ASN A 4 13.78 -9.52 9.15
CA ASN A 4 14.82 -9.54 10.18
C ASN A 4 14.39 -8.74 11.40
N LEU A 5 13.77 -7.57 11.17
CA LEU A 5 13.20 -6.75 12.24
C LEU A 5 12.14 -7.51 13.06
N ALA A 6 11.31 -8.33 12.43
CA ALA A 6 10.32 -9.17 13.14
C ALA A 6 10.98 -10.24 14.05
N LEU A 7 12.19 -10.70 13.71
CA LEU A 7 12.94 -11.65 14.53
C LEU A 7 13.68 -10.97 15.67
N GLU A 8 14.27 -9.80 15.40
CA GLU A 8 15.10 -9.02 16.34
C GLU A 8 14.27 -8.33 17.42
N PHE A 9 13.09 -7.79 17.10
CA PHE A 9 12.29 -6.98 18.02
C PHE A 9 11.28 -7.76 18.87
N LYS A 10 11.41 -9.08 19.02
CA LYS A 10 10.47 -9.85 19.87
C LYS A 10 10.42 -9.27 21.30
N PRO A 11 9.23 -9.10 21.90
CA PRO A 11 7.91 -9.57 21.46
C PRO A 11 7.13 -8.60 20.55
N ILE A 12 7.72 -7.47 20.14
CA ILE A 12 7.09 -6.49 19.23
C ILE A 12 6.86 -7.11 17.85
N ARG A 13 5.69 -6.86 17.26
CA ARG A 13 5.31 -7.37 15.94
C ARG A 13 5.78 -6.38 14.86
N VAL A 14 6.37 -6.91 13.79
CA VAL A 14 6.77 -6.11 12.63
C VAL A 14 6.11 -6.69 11.39
N ASN A 15 5.38 -5.85 10.67
CA ASN A 15 4.70 -6.19 9.42
C ASN A 15 5.07 -5.18 8.33
N PHE A 16 4.74 -5.51 7.07
CA PHE A 16 5.05 -4.65 5.93
C PHE A 16 3.87 -4.61 4.95
N VAL A 17 3.47 -3.41 4.56
CA VAL A 17 2.46 -3.16 3.53
C VAL A 17 3.18 -2.59 2.32
N SER A 18 2.99 -3.23 1.17
CA SER A 18 3.51 -2.77 -0.12
C SER A 18 2.34 -2.35 -0.99
N PRO A 19 1.94 -1.07 -0.97
CA PRO A 19 0.86 -0.59 -1.83
C PRO A 19 1.30 -0.57 -3.30
N GLY A 20 0.31 -0.73 -4.19
CA GLY A 20 0.44 -0.51 -5.63
C GLY A 20 0.28 0.97 -5.98
N LEU A 21 -0.37 1.30 -7.10
CA LEU A 21 -0.67 2.69 -7.44
C LEU A 21 -1.74 3.25 -6.49
N VAL A 22 -1.37 4.31 -5.75
CA VAL A 22 -2.26 4.99 -4.80
C VAL A 22 -2.30 6.48 -5.15
N ASP A 23 -3.51 7.02 -5.22
CA ASP A 23 -3.72 8.46 -5.32
C ASP A 23 -3.40 9.11 -3.97
N THR A 24 -2.33 9.89 -3.95
CA THR A 24 -1.86 10.68 -2.81
C THR A 24 -1.36 12.03 -3.30
N GLU A 25 -1.26 12.99 -2.39
CA GLU A 25 -0.78 14.35 -2.65
C GLU A 25 0.68 14.39 -3.12
N MET A 26 1.43 13.29 -2.95
CA MET A 26 2.79 13.14 -3.50
C MET A 26 2.82 13.40 -5.02
N TRP A 27 1.80 12.96 -5.75
CA TRP A 27 1.74 13.13 -7.20
C TRP A 27 1.55 14.60 -7.60
N ASP A 28 0.86 15.37 -6.77
CA ASP A 28 0.58 16.78 -7.03
C ASP A 28 1.86 17.63 -6.93
N ALA A 29 2.88 17.14 -6.23
CA ALA A 29 4.20 17.78 -6.15
C ALA A 29 5.10 17.53 -7.37
N ILE A 30 4.76 16.54 -8.22
CA ILE A 30 5.62 16.09 -9.33
C ILE A 30 4.92 16.09 -10.69
N MET A 31 3.60 16.26 -10.75
CA MET A 31 2.81 16.23 -11.98
C MET A 31 1.70 17.29 -11.97
N SER A 32 1.38 17.82 -13.16
CA SER A 32 0.16 18.62 -13.31
C SER A 32 -1.10 17.72 -13.21
N PRO A 33 -2.26 18.28 -12.86
CA PRO A 33 -3.50 17.50 -12.75
C PRO A 33 -3.85 16.71 -14.02
N GLU A 34 -3.61 17.29 -15.20
CA GLU A 34 -3.91 16.66 -16.49
C GLU A 34 -3.00 15.45 -16.75
N VAL A 35 -1.70 15.59 -16.46
CA VAL A 35 -0.72 14.51 -16.62
C VAL A 35 -1.00 13.39 -15.61
N LYS A 36 -1.30 13.74 -14.35
CA LYS A 36 -1.68 12.79 -13.30
C LYS A 36 -2.92 11.99 -13.71
N GLY A 37 -3.98 12.68 -14.15
CA GLY A 37 -5.23 12.05 -14.57
C GLY A 37 -5.03 11.06 -15.73
N GLY A 38 -4.35 11.48 -16.80
CA GLY A 38 -4.08 10.60 -17.94
C GLY A 38 -3.22 9.38 -17.58
N MET A 39 -2.24 9.54 -16.71
CA MET A 39 -1.45 8.42 -16.19
C MET A 39 -2.29 7.47 -15.34
N PHE A 40 -3.14 7.99 -14.47
CA PHE A 40 -4.01 7.19 -13.61
C PHE A 40 -5.03 6.38 -14.41
N ASP A 41 -5.66 6.98 -15.42
CA ASP A 41 -6.59 6.26 -16.31
C ASP A 41 -5.89 5.13 -17.06
N TYR A 42 -4.69 5.42 -17.61
CA TYR A 42 -3.90 4.42 -18.32
C TYR A 42 -3.48 3.25 -17.42
N LEU A 43 -3.02 3.54 -16.20
CA LEU A 43 -2.58 2.52 -15.26
C LEU A 43 -3.79 1.76 -14.68
N ALA A 44 -4.89 2.42 -14.36
CA ALA A 44 -6.12 1.77 -13.90
C ALA A 44 -6.61 0.73 -14.90
N GLY A 45 -6.56 1.03 -16.20
CA GLY A 45 -6.92 0.08 -17.27
C GLY A 45 -6.02 -1.17 -17.35
N LYS A 46 -4.86 -1.17 -16.70
CA LYS A 46 -3.96 -2.33 -16.59
C LYS A 46 -4.14 -3.13 -15.29
N HIS A 47 -4.74 -2.55 -14.26
CA HIS A 47 -4.95 -3.23 -12.99
C HIS A 47 -6.18 -4.15 -13.09
N PRO A 48 -6.15 -5.39 -12.55
CA PRO A 48 -7.31 -6.28 -12.50
C PRO A 48 -8.54 -5.67 -11.82
N THR A 49 -8.33 -4.74 -10.90
CA THR A 49 -9.40 -4.03 -10.18
C THR A 49 -9.99 -2.86 -10.98
N GLY A 50 -9.34 -2.46 -12.09
CA GLY A 50 -9.77 -1.35 -12.94
C GLY A 50 -9.74 0.02 -12.27
N LYS A 51 -9.08 0.16 -11.11
CA LYS A 51 -9.09 1.37 -10.30
C LYS A 51 -7.72 1.69 -9.71
N VAL A 52 -7.45 2.98 -9.53
CA VAL A 52 -6.37 3.46 -8.66
C VAL A 52 -6.84 3.39 -7.20
N ALA A 53 -5.97 2.94 -6.29
CA ALA A 53 -6.32 2.87 -4.88
C ALA A 53 -6.33 4.26 -4.24
N THR A 54 -7.15 4.44 -3.20
CA THR A 54 -7.10 5.61 -2.33
C THR A 54 -6.23 5.35 -1.11
N ALA A 55 -5.82 6.40 -0.40
CA ALA A 55 -5.13 6.25 0.89
C ALA A 55 -5.97 5.43 1.90
N ALA A 56 -7.30 5.55 1.87
CA ALA A 56 -8.20 4.80 2.74
C ALA A 56 -8.18 3.29 2.44
N ASP A 57 -8.13 2.90 1.16
CA ASP A 57 -8.00 1.48 0.78
C ASP A 57 -6.75 0.84 1.40
N ILE A 58 -5.64 1.59 1.47
CA ILE A 58 -4.38 1.11 2.04
C ILE A 58 -4.43 1.13 3.58
N ALA A 59 -5.10 2.12 4.19
CA ALA A 59 -5.23 2.23 5.64
C ALA A 59 -5.87 0.99 6.28
N GLU A 60 -6.84 0.36 5.60
CA GLU A 60 -7.47 -0.88 6.06
C GLU A 60 -6.46 -2.02 6.28
N ALA A 61 -5.45 -2.14 5.43
CA ALA A 61 -4.39 -3.15 5.60
C ALA A 61 -3.59 -2.92 6.88
N TYR A 62 -3.29 -1.66 7.23
CA TYR A 62 -2.61 -1.33 8.48
C TYR A 62 -3.48 -1.63 9.70
N ILE A 63 -4.76 -1.26 9.66
CA ILE A 63 -5.73 -1.55 10.73
C ILE A 63 -5.84 -3.07 10.96
N TYR A 64 -5.94 -3.85 9.88
CA TYR A 64 -5.92 -5.31 9.94
C TYR A 64 -4.67 -5.84 10.67
N LEU A 65 -3.48 -5.37 10.30
CA LEU A 65 -2.22 -5.78 10.92
C LEU A 65 -2.10 -5.32 12.38
N MET A 66 -2.72 -4.21 12.77
CA MET A 66 -2.77 -3.76 14.16
C MET A 66 -3.69 -4.64 15.02
N LYS A 67 -4.81 -5.11 14.46
CA LYS A 67 -5.82 -5.94 15.14
C LYS A 67 -5.43 -7.41 15.24
N ASP A 68 -4.77 -7.99 14.24
CA ASP A 68 -4.36 -9.41 14.26
C ASP A 68 -3.20 -9.64 15.26
N ARG A 69 -3.55 -10.17 16.44
CA ARG A 69 -2.63 -10.40 17.57
C ARG A 69 -1.75 -11.64 17.39
N PHE A 70 -2.14 -12.60 16.56
CA PHE A 70 -1.40 -13.86 16.40
C PHE A 70 -0.36 -13.77 15.29
N ARG A 71 -0.58 -12.87 14.33
CA ARG A 71 0.28 -12.72 13.15
C ARG A 71 1.53 -11.90 13.43
N LYS A 72 2.70 -12.51 13.20
CA LYS A 72 4.02 -11.92 13.49
C LYS A 72 4.78 -11.36 12.28
N LEU A 73 4.45 -11.80 11.06
CA LEU A 73 5.03 -11.29 9.82
C LEU A 73 4.09 -11.57 8.64
N VAL A 74 3.56 -10.52 8.03
CA VAL A 74 2.82 -10.59 6.76
C VAL A 74 3.30 -9.50 5.82
N LYS A 75 3.44 -9.87 4.54
CA LYS A 75 3.53 -8.95 3.41
C LYS A 75 2.12 -8.80 2.85
N VAL A 76 1.48 -7.66 3.05
CA VAL A 76 0.25 -7.36 2.31
C VAL A 76 0.67 -6.76 0.98
N LEU A 77 0.46 -7.53 -0.07
CA LEU A 77 0.64 -7.09 -1.45
C LEU A 77 -0.72 -6.69 -2.00
N SER A 78 -0.88 -5.43 -2.38
CA SER A 78 -1.86 -5.10 -3.42
C SER A 78 -1.09 -5.19 -4.74
N GLU A 79 -1.12 -6.35 -5.38
CA GLU A 79 -0.57 -6.45 -6.73
C GLU A 79 -1.52 -5.73 -7.69
N ALA A 80 -0.91 -4.89 -8.52
CA ALA A 80 -1.48 -4.28 -9.71
C ALA A 80 -1.52 -5.29 -10.84
#